data_AF-A0AA39MNJ7-F1
#
_entry.id   AF-A0AA39MNJ7-F1
#
_cell.length_a   1.000
_cell.length_b   1.000
_cell.length_c   1.000
_cell.angle_alpha   90.00
_cell.angle_beta   90.00
_cell.angle_gamma   90.00
#
_symmetry.space_group_name_H-M   'P 1'
#
loop_
_entity.id
_entity.type
_entity.pdbx_description
1 polymer ?
#
loop_
_entity_poly.entity_id
_entity_poly.type
_entity_poly.pdbx_seq_one_letter_code
_entity_poly.pdbx_strand_id
1 'polypeptide(L)'
;LKMRDYLDVATPKHRDTLVSIVLSIHKLAVERLRWTTPTTERENRLCRMCLADVETPEHVLFRCIGDDELGTHEEKAIVVRKLQDLCKSFWSDLAHMALPSAPREDTALLKALVAHRQSIEVTAKYCYRVPKNVYKLPM
;
A
#
# COMPACT_ATOMS: atom_id res chain seq x y z
N LEU A 1 28.20 -7.98 0.68
CA LEU A 1 26.93 -7.22 0.67
C LEU A 1 25.97 -7.91 -0.29
N LYS A 2 24.79 -8.34 0.18
CA LYS A 2 23.74 -8.89 -0.70
C LYS A 2 22.78 -7.76 -1.07
N MET A 3 22.54 -7.54 -2.37
CA MET A 3 21.54 -6.56 -2.80
C MET A 3 20.15 -7.02 -2.38
N ARG A 4 19.30 -6.09 -1.92
CA ARG A 4 17.93 -6.41 -1.50
C ARG A 4 17.08 -6.73 -2.73
N ASP A 5 16.26 -7.78 -2.67
CA ASP A 5 15.52 -8.29 -3.84
C ASP A 5 14.59 -7.23 -4.48
N TYR A 6 14.03 -6.31 -3.68
CA TYR A 6 13.20 -5.22 -4.23
C TYR A 6 13.93 -4.23 -5.14
N LEU A 7 15.27 -4.22 -5.14
CA LEU A 7 16.07 -3.41 -6.06
C LEU A 7 16.23 -4.08 -7.44
N ASP A 8 15.99 -5.38 -7.53
CA ASP A 8 16.06 -6.17 -8.78
C ASP A 8 14.76 -6.12 -9.59
N VAL A 9 13.74 -5.39 -9.13
CA VAL A 9 12.47 -5.22 -9.86
C VAL A 9 12.74 -4.61 -11.23
N ALA A 10 12.35 -5.34 -12.28
CA ALA A 10 12.66 -5.04 -13.67
C ALA A 10 11.97 -3.76 -14.15
N THR A 11 10.72 -3.53 -13.72
CA THR A 11 9.94 -2.34 -14.10
C THR A 11 10.34 -1.13 -13.25
N PRO A 12 10.98 -0.08 -13.79
CA PRO A 12 11.50 1.02 -12.99
C PRO A 12 10.44 1.72 -12.13
N LYS A 13 9.25 2.00 -12.70
CA LYS A 13 8.15 2.64 -11.96
C LYS A 13 7.66 1.82 -10.76
N HIS A 14 7.67 0.49 -10.89
CA HIS A 14 7.28 -0.40 -9.79
C HIS A 14 8.35 -0.40 -8.70
N ARG A 15 9.62 -0.53 -9.11
CA ARG A 15 10.77 -0.44 -8.22
C ARG A 15 10.79 0.86 -7.44
N ASP A 16 10.67 2.01 -8.12
CA ASP A 16 10.74 3.33 -7.49
C ASP A 16 9.61 3.52 -6.47
N THR A 17 8.42 3.01 -6.77
CA THR A 17 7.29 3.07 -5.82
C THR A 17 7.52 2.15 -4.63
N LEU A 18 8.01 0.94 -4.84
CA LEU A 18 8.31 0.01 -3.76
C LEU A 18 9.42 0.54 -2.85
N VAL A 19 10.49 1.09 -3.43
CA VAL A 19 11.55 1.79 -2.71
C VAL A 19 10.99 2.98 -1.95
N SER A 20 10.07 3.74 -2.56
CA SER A 20 9.42 4.88 -1.91
C SER A 20 8.64 4.49 -0.65
N ILE A 21 7.95 3.34 -0.70
CA ILE A 21 7.26 2.76 0.46
C ILE A 21 8.27 2.34 1.53
N VAL A 22 9.30 1.56 1.16
CA VAL A 22 10.29 1.02 2.11
C VAL A 22 11.12 2.12 2.78
N LEU A 23 11.37 3.23 2.09
CA LEU A 23 12.15 4.36 2.61
C LEU A 23 11.29 5.49 3.20
N SER A 24 9.98 5.29 3.36
CA SER A 24 9.07 6.30 3.92
C SER A 24 9.09 7.65 3.18
N ILE A 25 9.30 7.62 1.85
CA ILE A 25 9.25 8.81 0.97
C ILE A 25 7.98 8.84 0.10
N HIS A 26 6.93 8.14 0.54
CA HIS A 26 5.66 8.02 -0.15
C HIS A 26 4.67 9.15 0.22
N LYS A 27 3.56 9.25 -0.52
CA LYS A 27 2.57 10.34 -0.36
C LYS A 27 1.33 9.93 0.45
N LEU A 28 1.49 9.00 1.39
CA LEU A 28 0.40 8.62 2.31
C LEU A 28 0.36 9.58 3.49
N ALA A 29 -0.81 9.74 4.10
CA ALA A 29 -1.05 10.72 5.16
C ALA A 29 -0.09 10.56 6.33
N VAL A 30 0.30 9.32 6.67
CA VAL A 30 1.25 9.04 7.74
C VAL A 30 2.57 9.81 7.60
N GLU A 31 3.07 9.98 6.37
CA GLU A 31 4.27 10.74 6.07
C GLU A 31 3.96 12.18 5.64
N ARG A 32 2.89 12.42 4.88
CA ARG A 32 2.58 13.78 4.37
C ARG A 32 2.17 14.74 5.48
N LEU A 33 1.33 14.29 6.41
CA LEU A 33 0.84 15.10 7.53
C LEU A 33 1.82 15.13 8.71
N ARG A 34 2.93 14.39 8.61
CA ARG A 34 4.04 14.49 9.56
C ARG A 34 4.74 15.85 9.50
N TRP A 35 4.74 16.47 8.32
CA TRP A 35 5.54 17.67 8.05
C TRP A 35 4.69 18.94 7.91
N THR A 36 3.40 18.90 8.26
CA THR A 36 2.53 20.08 8.27
C THR A 36 2.84 21.00 9.44
N THR A 37 2.38 22.25 9.35
CA THR A 37 2.46 23.23 10.45
C THR A 37 1.05 23.79 10.71
N PRO A 38 0.43 23.52 11.87
CA PRO A 38 0.92 22.62 12.93
C PRO A 38 1.02 21.16 12.44
N THR A 39 1.88 20.37 13.07
CA THR A 39 2.04 18.95 12.76
C THR A 39 0.81 18.19 13.22
N THR A 40 0.24 17.36 12.34
CA THR A 40 -0.87 16.47 12.70
C THR A 40 -0.33 15.29 13.50
N GLU A 41 -0.91 15.01 14.66
CA GLU A 41 -0.61 13.81 15.47
C GLU A 41 -0.86 12.54 14.66
N ARG A 42 -0.12 11.46 14.95
CA ARG A 42 -0.08 10.27 14.10
C ARG A 42 -1.46 9.64 13.94
N GLU A 43 -2.18 9.51 15.05
CA GLU A 43 -3.55 9.00 15.18
C GLU A 43 -4.55 9.78 14.32
N ASN A 44 -4.27 11.06 14.07
CA ASN A 44 -5.13 11.94 13.27
C ASN A 44 -4.77 11.93 11.77
N ARG A 45 -3.76 11.15 11.33
CA ARG A 45 -3.36 11.04 9.92
C ARG A 45 -4.18 9.98 9.20
N LEU A 46 -5.49 10.18 9.18
CA LEU A 46 -6.48 9.20 8.76
C LEU A 46 -6.39 8.85 7.26
N CYS A 47 -6.77 7.62 6.94
CA CYS A 47 -6.86 7.10 5.58
C CYS A 47 -7.91 7.85 4.76
N ARG A 48 -7.53 8.36 3.59
CA ARG A 48 -8.43 9.12 2.69
C ARG A 48 -9.65 8.33 2.23
N MET A 49 -9.57 7.01 2.30
CA MET A 49 -10.60 6.08 1.82
C MET A 49 -11.61 5.72 2.91
N CYS A 50 -11.17 5.30 4.10
CA CYS A 50 -12.07 4.85 5.16
C CYS A 50 -12.22 5.84 6.33
N LEU A 51 -11.33 6.82 6.47
CA LEU A 51 -11.27 7.77 7.59
C LEU A 51 -11.28 7.14 9.00
N ALA A 52 -11.04 5.83 9.12
CA ALA A 52 -11.19 5.09 10.38
C ALA A 52 -9.85 4.63 10.99
N ASP A 53 -8.76 4.64 10.21
CA ASP A 53 -7.44 4.21 10.65
C ASP A 53 -6.35 5.07 9.98
N VAL A 54 -5.15 5.06 10.55
CA VAL A 54 -4.01 5.83 10.05
C VAL A 54 -3.61 5.34 8.65
N GLU A 55 -3.38 6.29 7.72
CA GLU A 55 -3.01 5.98 6.33
C GLU A 55 -1.56 5.50 6.20
N THR A 56 -1.31 4.27 6.64
CA THR A 56 -0.05 3.55 6.51
C THR A 56 -0.01 2.73 5.21
N PRO A 57 1.18 2.40 4.67
CA PRO A 57 1.29 1.46 3.57
C PRO A 57 0.57 0.14 3.85
N GLU A 58 0.74 -0.42 5.04
CA GLU A 58 0.12 -1.66 5.50
C GLU A 58 -1.40 -1.60 5.43
N HIS A 59 -1.99 -0.54 6.00
CA HIS A 59 -3.42 -0.30 5.95
C HIS A 59 -3.92 -0.23 4.50
N VAL A 60 -3.28 0.61 3.68
CA VAL A 60 -3.68 0.87 2.30
C VAL A 60 -3.52 -0.37 1.41
N LEU A 61 -2.50 -1.18 1.66
CA LEU A 61 -2.19 -2.36 0.84
C LEU A 61 -2.99 -3.59 1.25
N PHE A 62 -3.32 -3.80 2.52
CA PHE A 62 -3.85 -5.10 2.97
C PHE A 62 -5.18 -5.04 3.70
N ARG A 63 -5.54 -3.91 4.35
CA ARG A 63 -6.71 -3.84 5.23
C ARG A 63 -7.82 -2.91 4.76
N CYS A 64 -7.50 -1.88 3.98
CA CYS A 64 -8.48 -0.85 3.68
C CYS A 64 -9.61 -1.39 2.78
N ILE A 65 -10.82 -1.46 3.34
CA ILE A 65 -12.04 -1.85 2.62
C ILE A 65 -12.86 -0.63 2.13
N GLY A 66 -12.38 0.59 2.39
CA GLY A 66 -13.17 1.82 2.25
C GLY A 66 -14.22 1.95 3.34
N ASP A 67 -14.94 3.07 3.34
CA ASP A 67 -16.16 3.23 4.12
C ASP A 67 -17.37 3.15 3.18
N ASP A 68 -18.34 2.32 3.53
CA ASP A 68 -19.61 2.18 2.79
C ASP A 68 -20.65 3.25 3.22
N GLU A 69 -20.46 3.89 4.38
CA GLU A 69 -21.46 4.81 4.96
C GLU A 69 -21.31 6.28 4.50
N LEU A 70 -20.17 6.65 3.91
CA LEU A 70 -19.95 7.99 3.37
C LEU A 70 -20.57 8.13 1.97
N GLY A 71 -21.90 8.31 1.94
CA GLY A 71 -22.75 8.54 0.76
C GLY A 71 -22.47 9.82 -0.04
N THR A 72 -21.24 10.32 -0.11
CA THR A 72 -20.89 11.63 -0.71
C THR A 72 -19.73 11.63 -1.70
N HIS A 73 -19.04 10.53 -1.98
CA HIS A 73 -17.97 10.56 -2.98
C HIS A 73 -17.95 9.31 -3.88
N GLU A 74 -18.68 9.36 -4.98
CA GLU A 74 -18.62 8.37 -6.06
C GLU A 74 -17.17 8.05 -6.48
N GLU A 75 -16.29 9.06 -6.48
CA GLU A 75 -14.87 8.91 -6.78
C GLU A 75 -14.14 8.01 -5.77
N LYS A 76 -14.43 8.14 -4.48
CA LYS A 76 -13.87 7.27 -3.42
C LYS A 76 -14.37 5.85 -3.61
N ALA A 77 -15.67 5.67 -3.85
CA ALA A 77 -16.26 4.35 -4.08
C ALA A 77 -15.67 3.65 -5.32
N ILE A 78 -15.36 4.41 -6.39
CA ILE A 78 -14.66 3.88 -7.57
C ILE A 78 -13.23 3.45 -7.21
N VAL A 79 -12.49 4.26 -6.45
CA VAL A 79 -11.14 3.91 -6.02
C VAL A 79 -11.16 2.66 -5.14
N VAL A 80 -12.04 2.61 -4.13
CA VAL A 80 -12.17 1.47 -3.20
C VAL A 80 -12.46 0.17 -3.94
N ARG A 81 -13.50 0.14 -4.79
CA ARG A 81 -13.81 -1.05 -5.60
C ARG A 81 -12.62 -1.52 -6.42
N LYS A 82 -11.94 -0.58 -7.07
CA LYS A 82 -10.73 -0.88 -7.82
C LYS A 82 -9.61 -1.44 -6.96
N LEU A 83 -9.41 -0.94 -5.73
CA LEU A 83 -8.41 -1.48 -4.82
C LEU A 83 -8.78 -2.89 -4.34
N GLN A 84 -10.06 -3.16 -4.07
CA GLN A 84 -10.54 -4.49 -3.72
C GLN A 84 -10.25 -5.49 -4.85
N ASP A 85 -10.49 -5.11 -6.11
CA ASP A 85 -10.16 -5.94 -7.27
C ASP A 85 -8.65 -6.16 -7.42
N LEU A 86 -7.85 -5.11 -7.18
CA LEU A 86 -6.39 -5.23 -7.16
C LEU A 86 -5.91 -6.20 -6.09
N CYS A 87 -6.46 -6.10 -4.87
CA CYS A 87 -6.11 -6.95 -3.75
C CYS A 87 -6.47 -8.41 -4.04
N LYS A 88 -7.67 -8.67 -4.56
CA LYS A 88 -8.08 -10.02 -5.00
C LYS A 88 -7.12 -10.59 -6.05
N SER A 89 -6.79 -9.79 -7.09
CA SER A 89 -5.85 -10.23 -8.13
C SER A 89 -4.45 -10.52 -7.58
N PHE A 90 -3.98 -9.68 -6.64
CA PHE A 90 -2.68 -9.83 -6.00
C PHE A 90 -2.58 -11.13 -5.20
N TRP A 91 -3.60 -11.44 -4.38
CA TRP A 91 -3.61 -12.68 -3.61
C TRP A 91 -3.76 -13.92 -4.50
N SER A 92 -4.51 -13.82 -5.60
CA SER A 92 -4.58 -14.89 -6.60
C SER A 92 -3.22 -15.14 -7.24
N ASP A 93 -2.50 -14.08 -7.64
CA ASP A 93 -1.16 -14.20 -8.23
C ASP A 93 -0.17 -14.83 -7.23
N LEU A 94 -0.26 -14.45 -5.95
CA LEU A 94 0.60 -14.97 -4.88
C LEU A 94 0.30 -16.41 -4.45
N ALA A 95 -0.95 -16.87 -4.59
CA ALA A 95 -1.35 -18.22 -4.18
C ALA A 95 -0.51 -19.31 -4.88
N HIS A 96 -0.01 -19.01 -6.07
CA HIS A 96 0.86 -19.90 -6.85
C HIS A 96 2.34 -19.87 -6.42
N MET A 97 2.74 -18.98 -5.50
CA MET A 97 4.15 -18.64 -5.24
C MET A 97 4.71 -19.16 -3.91
N ALA A 98 4.09 -20.19 -3.30
CA ALA A 98 4.58 -20.87 -2.10
C ALA A 98 5.13 -19.91 -1.01
N LEU A 99 4.41 -18.83 -0.72
CA LEU A 99 4.84 -17.86 0.28
C LEU A 99 4.95 -18.58 1.64
N PRO A 100 6.08 -18.48 2.36
CA PRO A 100 6.17 -18.98 3.73
C PRO A 100 5.03 -18.36 4.55
N SER A 101 4.45 -19.15 5.46
CA SER A 101 3.26 -18.81 6.25
C SER A 101 3.12 -17.30 6.47
N ALA A 102 2.17 -16.68 5.75
CA ALA A 102 2.00 -15.23 5.76
C ALA A 102 1.87 -14.75 7.21
N PRO A 103 2.75 -13.83 7.68
CA PRO A 103 2.64 -13.28 9.02
C PRO A 103 1.26 -12.66 9.22
N ARG A 104 0.66 -12.84 10.40
CA ARG A 104 -0.63 -12.23 10.75
C ARG A 104 -0.58 -10.71 10.87
N GLU A 105 0.61 -10.16 11.10
CA GLU A 105 0.84 -8.73 11.20
C GLU A 105 1.24 -8.15 9.83
N ASP A 106 0.51 -7.14 9.36
CA ASP A 106 0.71 -6.52 8.05
C ASP A 106 2.13 -6.03 7.81
N THR A 107 2.78 -5.45 8.83
CA THR A 107 4.16 -4.97 8.73
C THR A 107 5.11 -6.12 8.42
N ALA A 108 4.94 -7.25 9.13
CA ALA A 108 5.73 -8.45 8.93
C ALA A 108 5.42 -9.08 7.57
N LEU A 109 4.16 -9.06 7.13
CA LEU A 109 3.74 -9.50 5.80
C LEU A 109 4.41 -8.67 4.69
N LEU A 110 4.38 -7.33 4.78
CA LEU A 110 5.04 -6.47 3.80
C LEU A 110 6.54 -6.78 3.72
N LYS A 111 7.20 -6.89 4.88
CA LYS A 111 8.62 -7.26 4.98
C LYS A 111 8.92 -8.61 4.34
N ALA A 112 8.07 -9.61 4.55
CA ALA A 112 8.23 -10.93 3.94
C ALA A 112 8.09 -10.86 2.41
N LEU A 113 7.09 -10.14 1.91
CA LEU A 113 6.83 -9.98 0.48
C LEU A 113 7.98 -9.27 -0.26
N VAL A 114 8.55 -8.21 0.33
CA VAL A 114 9.67 -7.47 -0.28
C VAL A 114 11.00 -8.19 -0.21
N ALA A 115 11.13 -9.18 0.68
CA ALA A 115 12.32 -10.01 0.85
C ALA A 115 12.23 -11.34 0.06
N HIS A 116 11.08 -11.64 -0.55
CA HIS A 116 10.86 -12.89 -1.25
C HIS A 116 10.96 -12.70 -2.77
N ARG A 117 12.04 -13.25 -3.36
CA ARG A 117 12.39 -13.08 -4.78
C ARG A 117 11.28 -13.51 -5.74
N GLN A 118 10.52 -14.56 -5.45
CA GLN A 118 9.49 -15.04 -6.39
C GLN A 118 8.27 -14.12 -6.43
N SER A 119 7.93 -13.46 -5.31
CA SER A 119 6.79 -12.53 -5.25
C SER A 119 7.14 -11.11 -5.67
N ILE A 120 8.42 -10.76 -5.78
CA ILE A 120 8.84 -9.35 -5.76
C ILE A 120 8.26 -8.53 -6.92
N GLU A 121 8.15 -9.09 -8.11
CA GLU A 121 7.57 -8.40 -9.28
C GLU A 121 6.07 -8.16 -9.09
N VAL A 122 5.36 -9.16 -8.56
CA VAL A 122 3.92 -9.08 -8.26
C VAL A 122 3.67 -8.08 -7.13
N THR A 123 4.46 -8.15 -6.06
CA THR A 123 4.43 -7.21 -4.94
C THR A 123 4.72 -5.78 -5.41
N ALA A 124 5.74 -5.56 -6.23
CA ALA A 124 6.09 -4.23 -6.72
C ALA A 124 5.01 -3.66 -7.65
N LYS A 125 4.44 -4.48 -8.53
CA LYS A 125 3.29 -4.09 -9.37
C LYS A 125 2.08 -3.70 -8.53
N TYR A 126 1.77 -4.46 -7.49
CA TYR A 126 0.68 -4.16 -6.55
C TYR A 126 0.94 -2.85 -5.80
N CYS A 127 2.13 -2.72 -5.22
CA CYS A 127 2.61 -1.52 -4.51
C CYS A 127 2.67 -0.27 -5.40
N TYR A 128 2.77 -0.42 -6.72
CA TYR A 128 2.62 0.69 -7.66
C TYR A 128 1.16 1.04 -7.92
N ARG A 129 0.33 0.02 -8.21
CA ARG A 129 -1.07 0.24 -8.62
C ARG A 129 -1.93 0.78 -7.49
N VAL A 130 -1.75 0.32 -6.25
CA VAL A 130 -2.59 0.75 -5.13
C VAL A 130 -2.38 2.25 -4.82
N PRO A 131 -1.18 2.74 -4.45
CA PRO A 131 -1.00 4.15 -4.12
C PRO A 131 -1.29 5.06 -5.31
N LYS A 132 -1.04 4.61 -6.55
CA LYS A 132 -1.41 5.39 -7.75
C LYS A 132 -2.91 5.74 -7.81
N ASN A 133 -3.80 4.90 -7.28
CA ASN A 133 -5.22 5.25 -7.20
C ASN A 133 -5.53 6.07 -5.95
N VAL A 134 -4.92 5.75 -4.79
CA VAL A 134 -5.10 6.52 -3.55
C VAL A 134 -4.65 7.98 -3.70
N TYR A 135 -3.54 8.23 -4.41
CA TYR A 135 -3.02 9.58 -4.63
C TYR A 135 -3.89 10.48 -5.50
N LYS A 136 -4.97 9.94 -6.09
CA LYS A 136 -5.97 10.75 -6.79
C LYS A 136 -6.98 11.37 -5.82
N LEU A 137 -7.10 10.80 -4.62
CA LEU A 137 -7.97 11.34 -3.59
C LEU A 137 -7.28 12.54 -2.93
N PRO A 138 -8.04 13.61 -2.60
CA PRO A 138 -7.51 14.75 -1.89
C PRO A 138 -6.95 14.32 -0.52
N MET A 139 -5.89 15.01 -0.11
CA MET A 139 -5.29 14.90 1.22
C MET A 139 -6.06 15.75 2.22
#